data_AF-A0A7H0YGI9-F1
#
_entry.id   AF-A0A7H0YGI9-F1
#
_cell.length_a   1.000
_cell.length_b   1.000
_cell.length_c   1.000
_cell.angle_alpha   90.00
_cell.angle_beta   90.00
_cell.angle_gamma   90.00
#
_symmetry.space_group_name_H-M   'P 1'
#
loop_
_entity.id
_entity.type
_entity.pdbx_description
1 polymer ?
#
loop_
_entity_poly.entity_id
_entity_poly.type
_entity_poly.pdbx_seq_one_letter_code
_entity_poly.pdbx_strand_id
1 'polypeptide(L)'
;MISQATHERNIALERLFVEFEIKPTAVIIIEDMKFMLKTVERVNEFANRMPDERFPLSLIVKMRKEDIDAHGYNVKADFVYDYYRNKKAAFERLFQEPAHDWKMDRYETDDPERIYDTYLKVGKYSHMTEVAMFA
;
A
#
# COMPACT_ATOMS: atom_id res chain seq x y z
N MET A 1 -19.75 -14.48 5.25
CA MET A 1 -19.05 -15.57 4.54
C MET A 1 -17.89 -14.96 3.76
N ILE A 2 -16.69 -15.53 3.86
CA ILE A 2 -15.55 -15.11 3.03
C ILE A 2 -15.77 -15.70 1.62
N SER A 3 -15.51 -14.93 0.56
CA SER A 3 -15.64 -15.44 -0.81
C SER A 3 -14.60 -16.54 -1.07
N GLN A 4 -14.91 -17.46 -1.98
CA GLN A 4 -13.96 -18.50 -2.39
C GLN A 4 -12.63 -17.90 -2.87
N ALA A 5 -12.67 -16.82 -3.66
CA ALA A 5 -11.49 -16.11 -4.13
C ALA A 5 -10.64 -15.53 -2.98
N THR A 6 -11.26 -14.98 -1.94
CA THR A 6 -10.53 -14.49 -0.75
C THR A 6 -9.90 -15.64 0.03
N HIS A 7 -10.58 -16.79 0.13
CA HIS A 7 -10.04 -17.97 0.79
C HIS A 7 -8.81 -18.52 0.05
N GLU A 8 -8.90 -18.67 -1.28
CA GLU A 8 -7.80 -19.14 -2.13
C GLU A 8 -6.57 -18.22 -2.05
N ARG A 9 -6.78 -16.90 -2.10
CA ARG A 9 -5.71 -15.92 -1.91
C ARG A 9 -5.03 -16.05 -0.54
N ASN A 10 -5.79 -16.26 0.54
CA ASN A 10 -5.21 -16.42 1.88
C ASN A 10 -4.32 -17.66 1.97
N ILE A 11 -4.76 -18.79 1.40
CA ILE A 11 -3.95 -20.01 1.33
C ILE A 11 -2.66 -19.74 0.53
N ALA A 12 -2.76 -19.04 -0.60
CA ALA A 12 -1.59 -18.71 -1.42
C ALA A 12 -0.60 -17.81 -0.65
N LEU A 13 -1.09 -16.80 0.07
CA LEU A 13 -0.28 -15.93 0.93
C LEU A 13 0.41 -16.71 2.06
N GLU A 14 -0.29 -17.62 2.73
CA GLU A 14 0.30 -18.44 3.80
C GLU A 14 1.45 -19.31 3.27
N ARG A 15 1.28 -19.91 2.09
CA ARG A 15 2.35 -20.68 1.43
C ARG A 15 3.56 -19.80 1.12
N LEU A 16 3.33 -18.62 0.59
CA LEU A 16 4.36 -17.64 0.27
C LEU A 16 5.14 -17.22 1.52
N PHE A 17 4.46 -16.99 2.65
CA PHE A 17 5.13 -16.67 3.92
C PHE A 17 6.06 -17.79 4.38
N VAL A 18 5.67 -19.05 4.20
CA VAL A 18 6.53 -20.20 4.51
C VAL A 18 7.71 -20.28 3.54
N GLU A 19 7.46 -20.16 2.24
CA GLU A 19 8.46 -20.28 1.18
C GLU A 19 9.59 -19.25 1.31
N PHE A 20 9.24 -18.00 1.62
CA PHE A 20 10.20 -16.91 1.78
C PHE A 20 10.57 -16.63 3.25
N GLU A 21 10.32 -17.59 4.14
CA GLU A 21 10.69 -17.54 5.57
C GLU A 21 10.24 -16.26 6.30
N ILE A 22 9.08 -15.72 5.93
CA ILE A 22 8.50 -14.52 6.53
C ILE A 22 7.92 -14.91 7.90
N LYS A 23 8.66 -14.55 8.95
CA LYS A 23 8.26 -14.85 10.34
C LYS A 23 6.96 -14.13 10.70
N PRO A 24 6.06 -14.75 11.50
CA PRO A 24 4.83 -14.10 11.97
C PRO A 24 5.06 -12.78 12.74
N THR A 25 6.25 -12.59 13.31
CA THR A 25 6.65 -11.35 13.99
C THR A 25 6.93 -10.19 13.03
N ALA A 26 7.04 -10.45 11.72
CA ALA A 26 7.25 -9.44 10.69
C ALA A 26 5.90 -8.77 10.32
N VAL A 27 5.24 -8.18 11.32
CA VAL A 27 3.86 -7.69 11.21
C VAL A 27 3.69 -6.68 10.07
N ILE A 28 4.60 -5.70 9.98
CA ILE A 28 4.53 -4.61 8.99
C ILE A 28 4.55 -5.17 7.56
N ILE A 29 5.52 -6.03 7.24
CA ILE A 29 5.61 -6.61 5.89
C ILE A 29 4.42 -7.53 5.59
N ILE A 30 3.93 -8.28 6.59
CA ILE A 30 2.73 -9.11 6.42
C ILE A 30 1.50 -8.25 6.10
N GLU A 31 1.35 -7.10 6.76
CA GLU A 31 0.26 -6.15 6.50
C GLU A 31 0.38 -5.53 5.11
N ASP A 32 1.58 -5.08 4.73
CA ASP A 32 1.84 -4.54 3.39
C ASP A 32 1.54 -5.60 2.31
N MET A 33 1.98 -6.84 2.50
CA MET A 33 1.71 -7.93 1.57
C MET A 33 0.22 -8.26 1.48
N LYS A 34 -0.52 -8.28 2.59
CA LYS A 34 -1.97 -8.47 2.58
C LYS A 34 -2.70 -7.33 1.87
N PHE A 35 -2.20 -6.10 2.00
CA PHE A 35 -2.76 -4.95 1.32
C PHE A 35 -2.44 -4.97 -0.18
N MET A 36 -1.21 -5.28 -0.58
CA MET A 36 -0.77 -5.22 -1.96
C MET A 36 -1.21 -6.43 -2.79
N LEU A 37 -1.14 -7.63 -2.22
CA LEU A 37 -1.38 -8.89 -2.91
C LEU A 37 -2.87 -9.29 -2.81
N LYS A 38 -3.76 -8.41 -3.30
CA LYS A 38 -5.21 -8.51 -3.11
C LYS A 38 -5.87 -9.69 -3.84
N THR A 39 -5.20 -10.28 -4.83
CA THR A 39 -5.71 -11.40 -5.65
C THR A 39 -4.70 -12.53 -5.75
N VAL A 40 -5.15 -13.72 -6.15
CA VAL A 40 -4.27 -14.88 -6.37
C VAL A 40 -3.25 -14.58 -7.47
N GLU A 41 -3.64 -13.87 -8.52
CA GLU A 41 -2.77 -13.47 -9.62
C GLU A 41 -1.64 -12.57 -9.12
N ARG A 42 -1.93 -11.62 -8.23
CA ARG A 42 -0.91 -10.73 -7.66
C ARG A 42 0.03 -11.48 -6.71
N VAL A 43 -0.47 -12.47 -5.97
CA VAL A 43 0.38 -13.38 -5.16
C VAL A 43 1.31 -14.19 -6.05
N ASN A 44 0.79 -14.75 -7.16
CA ASN A 44 1.60 -15.52 -8.10
C ASN A 44 2.64 -14.64 -8.82
N GLU A 45 2.28 -13.41 -9.18
CA GLU A 45 3.22 -12.44 -9.74
C GLU A 45 4.36 -12.15 -8.77
N PHE A 46 4.05 -11.93 -7.49
CA PHE A 46 5.08 -11.75 -6.46
C PHE A 46 6.01 -12.96 -6.41
N ALA A 47 5.46 -14.18 -6.32
CA ALA A 47 6.25 -15.40 -6.24
C ALA A 47 7.16 -15.58 -7.47
N ASN A 48 6.67 -15.26 -8.68
CA ASN A 48 7.44 -15.35 -9.92
C ASN A 48 8.58 -14.33 -10.00
N ARG A 49 8.42 -13.14 -9.40
CA ARG A 49 9.43 -12.07 -9.42
C ARG A 49 10.44 -12.16 -8.27
N MET A 50 10.11 -12.89 -7.20
CA MET A 50 10.93 -12.98 -6.01
C MET A 50 12.33 -13.60 -6.22
N PRO A 51 12.55 -14.56 -7.14
CA PRO A 51 13.90 -15.09 -7.44
C PRO A 51 14.90 -14.03 -7.93
N ASP A 52 14.43 -12.93 -8.53
CA ASP A 52 15.26 -11.82 -9.01
C ASP A 52 15.51 -10.75 -7.93
N GLU A 53 15.00 -10.96 -6.72
CA GLU A 53 15.00 -10.00 -5.63
C GLU A 53 15.79 -10.51 -4.42
N ARG A 54 16.46 -9.59 -3.75
CA ARG A 54 17.25 -9.94 -2.57
C ARG A 54 16.39 -10.20 -1.33
N PHE A 55 15.29 -9.46 -1.18
CA PHE A 55 14.44 -9.50 0.00
C PHE A 55 12.96 -9.29 -0.38
N PRO A 56 11.99 -9.96 0.29
CA PRO A 56 10.57 -9.72 0.03
C PRO A 56 10.16 -8.25 0.11
N LEU A 57 10.75 -7.50 1.05
CA LEU A 57 10.50 -6.07 1.20
C LEU A 57 10.95 -5.25 -0.03
N SER A 58 12.06 -5.62 -0.68
CA SER A 58 12.53 -4.87 -1.86
C SER A 58 11.53 -5.01 -3.02
N LEU A 59 10.97 -6.20 -3.19
CA LEU A 59 9.96 -6.46 -4.20
C LEU A 59 8.65 -5.73 -3.88
N ILE A 60 8.16 -5.78 -2.63
CA ILE A 60 6.95 -5.04 -2.22
C ILE A 60 7.12 -3.54 -2.48
N VAL A 61 8.28 -2.95 -2.16
CA VAL A 61 8.54 -1.53 -2.42
C VAL A 61 8.54 -1.22 -3.92
N LYS A 62 9.08 -2.10 -4.78
CA LYS A 62 9.02 -1.92 -6.24
C LYS A 62 7.59 -1.99 -6.76
N MET A 63 6.85 -3.03 -6.37
CA MET A 63 5.44 -3.21 -6.76
C MET A 63 4.56 -2.06 -6.26
N ARG A 64 4.82 -1.52 -5.07
CA ARG A 64 4.16 -0.31 -4.55
C ARG A 64 4.35 0.87 -5.50
N LYS A 65 5.57 1.13 -5.96
CA LYS A 65 5.85 2.24 -6.89
C LYS A 65 5.12 2.06 -8.22
N GLU A 66 5.14 0.83 -8.76
CA GLU A 66 4.40 0.47 -9.97
C GLU A 66 2.89 0.71 -9.80
N ASP A 67 2.32 0.35 -8.65
CA ASP A 67 0.91 0.58 -8.35
C ASP A 67 0.59 2.07 -8.14
N ILE A 68 1.51 2.87 -7.59
CA ILE A 68 1.33 4.33 -7.51
C ILE A 68 1.32 4.91 -8.93
N ASP A 69 2.19 4.42 -9.83
CA ASP A 69 2.23 4.84 -11.22
C ASP A 69 0.96 4.46 -11.99
N ALA A 70 0.44 3.26 -11.77
CA ALA A 70 -0.72 2.73 -12.49
C ALA A 70 -2.07 3.18 -11.93
N HIS A 71 -2.18 3.36 -10.61
CA HIS A 71 -3.47 3.48 -9.90
C HIS A 71 -3.57 4.70 -8.97
N GLY A 72 -2.47 5.40 -8.74
CA GLY A 72 -2.44 6.64 -7.96
C GLY A 72 -3.28 7.76 -8.57
N TYR A 73 -3.40 8.86 -7.83
CA TYR A 73 -4.06 10.06 -8.33
C TYR A 73 -3.13 10.83 -9.26
N ASN A 74 -3.61 11.11 -10.47
CA ASN A 74 -2.92 11.99 -11.43
C ASN A 74 -3.48 13.43 -11.39
N VAL A 75 -4.66 13.61 -10.81
CA VAL A 75 -5.37 14.89 -10.73
C VAL A 75 -5.70 15.17 -9.27
N LYS A 76 -5.29 16.35 -8.77
CA LYS A 76 -5.54 16.77 -7.38
C LYS A 76 -7.02 16.76 -7.02
N ALA A 77 -7.87 17.25 -7.93
CA ALA A 77 -9.31 17.34 -7.70
C ALA A 77 -9.95 15.97 -7.42
N ASP A 78 -9.47 14.90 -8.07
CA ASP A 78 -9.95 13.54 -7.83
C ASP A 78 -9.58 13.05 -6.43
N PHE A 79 -8.35 13.35 -5.97
CA PHE A 79 -7.93 13.04 -4.61
C PHE A 79 -8.79 13.79 -3.58
N VAL A 80 -8.96 15.10 -3.76
CA VAL A 80 -9.77 15.94 -2.86
C VAL A 80 -11.21 15.43 -2.78
N TYR A 81 -11.81 15.12 -3.93
CA TYR A 81 -13.16 14.57 -4.01
C TYR A 81 -13.28 13.24 -3.25
N ASP A 82 -12.37 12.29 -3.51
CA ASP A 82 -12.38 10.99 -2.85
C ASP A 82 -12.07 11.09 -1.36
N TYR A 83 -11.20 12.02 -0.95
CA TYR A 83 -10.84 12.25 0.44
C TYR A 83 -12.06 12.65 1.29
N TYR A 84 -12.88 13.58 0.80
CA TYR A 84 -14.11 13.97 1.50
C TYR A 84 -15.16 12.84 1.56
N ARG A 85 -15.12 11.88 0.64
CA ARG A 85 -16.03 10.72 0.65
C ARG A 85 -15.53 9.58 1.53
N ASN A 86 -14.24 9.29 1.47
CA ASN A 86 -13.59 8.24 2.22
C ASN A 86 -12.09 8.53 2.36
N LYS A 87 -11.74 9.28 3.41
CA LYS A 87 -10.37 9.67 3.79
C LYS A 87 -9.40 8.49 3.76
N LYS A 88 -9.79 7.34 4.35
CA LYS A 88 -8.95 6.14 4.41
C LYS A 88 -8.64 5.58 3.03
N ALA A 89 -9.68 5.37 2.21
CA ALA A 89 -9.50 4.84 0.86
C ALA A 89 -8.71 5.79 -0.05
N ALA A 90 -8.91 7.11 0.10
CA ALA A 90 -8.14 8.11 -0.63
C ALA A 90 -6.65 8.06 -0.26
N PHE A 91 -6.33 7.93 1.03
CA PHE A 91 -4.95 7.73 1.46
C PHE A 91 -4.34 6.41 0.96
N GLU A 92 -5.06 5.30 1.11
CA GLU A 92 -4.64 3.99 0.61
C GLU A 92 -4.36 4.04 -0.89
N ARG A 93 -5.15 4.78 -1.67
CA ARG A 93 -4.93 4.94 -3.12
C ARG A 93 -3.79 5.91 -3.45
N LEU A 94 -3.65 7.01 -2.71
CA LEU A 94 -2.57 7.98 -2.94
C LEU A 94 -1.20 7.34 -2.68
N PHE A 95 -1.08 6.62 -1.57
CA PHE A 95 0.21 6.09 -1.10
C PHE A 95 0.46 4.62 -1.44
N GLN A 96 -0.58 3.89 -1.89
CA GLN A 96 -0.53 2.43 -2.11
C GLN A 96 0.05 1.67 -0.91
N GLU A 97 -0.41 2.05 0.28
CA GLU A 97 -0.05 1.39 1.54
C GLU A 97 -1.23 1.42 2.51
N PRO A 98 -1.26 0.55 3.54
CA PRO A 98 -2.32 0.59 4.55
C PRO A 98 -2.39 1.93 5.27
N ALA A 99 -3.56 2.59 5.21
CA ALA A 99 -3.85 3.81 5.95
C ALA A 99 -4.48 3.46 7.32
N HIS A 100 -3.65 2.95 8.22
CA HIS A 100 -4.07 2.76 9.62
C HIS A 100 -4.41 4.11 10.26
N ASP A 101 -5.33 4.10 11.22
CA ASP A 101 -5.77 5.31 11.92
C ASP A 101 -4.58 6.09 12.50
N TRP A 102 -3.63 5.40 13.14
CA TRP A 102 -2.42 6.04 13.68
C TRP A 102 -1.54 6.74 12.63
N LYS A 103 -1.57 6.33 11.35
CA LYS A 103 -0.88 7.05 10.27
C LYS A 103 -1.66 8.30 9.86
N MET A 104 -2.99 8.20 9.79
CA MET A 104 -3.87 9.32 9.46
C MET A 104 -3.83 10.40 10.54
N ASP A 105 -3.76 10.00 11.82
CA ASP A 105 -3.71 10.88 12.98
C ASP A 105 -2.40 11.68 13.10
N ARG A 106 -1.38 11.37 12.28
CA ARG A 106 -0.12 12.13 12.25
C ARG A 106 -0.19 13.42 11.43
N TYR A 107 -1.22 13.59 10.61
CA TYR A 107 -1.38 14.80 9.83
C TYR A 107 -1.88 15.92 10.75
N GLU A 108 -1.16 17.04 10.79
CA GLU A 108 -1.59 18.23 11.56
C GLU A 108 -2.70 19.01 10.82
N THR A 109 -2.92 18.69 9.55
CA THR A 109 -3.95 19.28 8.70
C THR A 109 -4.93 18.22 8.20
N ASP A 110 -6.20 18.61 8.10
CA ASP A 110 -7.24 17.85 7.41
C ASP A 110 -7.54 18.38 6.00
N ASP A 111 -6.78 19.38 5.53
CA ASP A 111 -6.94 19.96 4.19
C ASP A 111 -6.34 19.03 3.11
N PRO A 112 -7.16 18.37 2.27
CA PRO A 112 -6.67 17.46 1.25
C PRO A 112 -5.85 18.16 0.16
N GLU A 113 -6.07 19.45 -0.12
CA GLU A 113 -5.25 20.15 -1.11
C GLU A 113 -3.82 20.29 -0.62
N ARG A 114 -3.66 20.72 0.64
CA ARG A 114 -2.37 20.84 1.31
C ARG A 114 -1.66 19.48 1.42
N ILE A 115 -2.37 18.42 1.79
CA ILE A 115 -1.82 17.06 1.85
C ILE A 115 -1.26 16.63 0.49
N TYR A 116 -2.03 16.83 -0.57
CA TYR A 116 -1.62 16.43 -1.92
C TYR A 116 -0.43 17.25 -2.43
N ASP A 117 -0.42 18.55 -2.17
CA ASP A 117 0.72 19.42 -2.53
C ASP A 117 1.99 19.03 -1.77
N THR A 118 1.87 18.71 -0.48
CA THR A 118 3.00 18.20 0.29
C THR A 118 3.48 16.86 -0.25
N TYR A 119 2.59 15.93 -0.60
CA TYR A 119 2.95 14.67 -1.25
C TYR A 119 3.77 14.87 -2.52
N LEU A 120 3.35 15.77 -3.43
CA LEU A 120 4.12 16.08 -4.64
C LEU A 120 5.48 16.70 -4.33
N LYS A 121 5.55 17.55 -3.30
CA LYS A 121 6.78 18.23 -2.89
C LYS A 121 7.80 17.29 -2.25
N VAL A 122 7.38 16.39 -1.35
CA VAL A 122 8.26 15.40 -0.72
C VAL A 122 8.66 14.34 -1.74
N GLY A 123 7.73 13.93 -2.61
CA GLY A 123 7.96 13.04 -3.73
C GLY A 123 6.89 11.97 -3.85
N LYS A 124 6.54 11.64 -5.09
CA LYS A 124 5.48 10.66 -5.44
C LYS A 124 5.61 9.29 -4.77
N TYR A 125 6.81 8.87 -4.37
CA TYR A 125 7.04 7.56 -3.74
C TYR A 125 7.19 7.61 -2.22
N SER A 126 7.01 8.78 -1.61
CA SER A 126 7.09 8.95 -0.17
C SER A 126 6.02 8.15 0.55
N HIS A 127 6.34 7.70 1.76
CA HIS A 127 5.40 7.02 2.62
C HIS A 127 4.43 8.01 3.26
N MET A 128 3.25 7.53 3.64
CA MET A 128 2.21 8.37 4.24
C MET A 128 2.72 9.11 5.49
N THR A 129 3.56 8.45 6.30
CA THR A 129 4.14 9.05 7.50
C THR A 129 5.26 10.05 7.20
N GLU A 130 5.92 9.97 6.05
CA GLU A 130 6.91 10.96 5.62
C GLU A 130 6.23 12.25 5.20
N VAL A 131 5.13 12.15 4.43
CA VAL A 131 4.33 13.32 4.03
C VAL A 131 3.68 13.98 5.25
N ALA A 132 3.20 13.20 6.21
CA ALA A 132 2.61 13.71 7.45
C ALA A 132 3.55 14.63 8.24
N MET A 133 4.87 14.43 8.16
CA MET A 133 5.84 15.30 8.86
C MET A 133 5.88 16.74 8.33
N PHE A 134 5.32 16.99 7.14
CA PHE A 134 5.38 18.28 6.46
C PHE A 134 4.00 18.83 6.07
N ALA A 135 2.94 18.04 6.28
CA ALA A 135 1.57 18.38 5.90
C ALA A 135 0.83 19.05 7.05
#